data_AF-A0A1W9SPI1-F1
#
_entry.id   AF-A0A1W9SPI1-F1
#
_cell.length_a   1.000
_cell.length_b   1.000
_cell.length_c   1.000
_cell.angle_alpha   90.00
_cell.angle_beta   90.00
_cell.angle_gamma   90.00
#
_symmetry.space_group_name_H-M   'P 1'
#
loop_
_entity.id
_entity.type
_entity.pdbx_description
1 polymer ?
#
loop_
_entity_poly.entity_id
_entity_poly.type
_entity_poly.pdbx_seq_one_letter_code
_entity_poly.pdbx_strand_id
1 'polypeptide(L)'
;MGKKLHTKKETEKLIKEGKTLIIAGSEKLLSKLPEGNWIGGSNPYLQSPCGGLHTEELLYVKDFSDLLIDSKFKVYDKNNIHQITTDAFENGIIATIMPANSEVLKEFAINSPEFENQFLNPLLGWVSGTDFDKFGQVAPTCYKSNEKFIDKAVALHIQLPKNIVARLEILNAYEASNSSEVITFEKDGFHNTDCFVGGKKYNFYKYIEDKNIETLILVANYSGATINIGLIKNEVSKNIFFAAPVFKDFEYKFAKKRTKDYKDFFNKNIDLSNIRYSYSCLYNFFYFELEKEALGIDGLFSYGEIAYQLLNVTFVYLVLDEI
;
A
#
# COMPACT_ATOMS: atom_id res chain seq x y z
N MET A 1 18.81 15.40 -2.64
CA MET A 1 17.42 15.06 -3.04
C MET A 1 16.57 16.31 -2.94
N GLY A 2 15.72 16.60 -3.93
CA GLY A 2 14.81 17.75 -3.89
C GLY A 2 13.62 17.51 -2.94
N LYS A 3 13.02 18.60 -2.46
CA LYS A 3 11.75 18.64 -1.68
C LYS A 3 10.69 17.77 -2.37
N LYS A 4 9.97 16.93 -1.60
CA LYS A 4 8.90 16.03 -2.08
C LYS A 4 7.51 16.37 -1.59
N LEU A 5 7.40 17.16 -0.53
CA LEU A 5 6.12 17.72 -0.05
C LEU A 5 5.93 19.11 -0.64
N HIS A 6 4.87 19.32 -1.40
CA HIS A 6 4.61 20.55 -2.15
C HIS A 6 3.25 21.13 -1.79
N THR A 7 3.14 22.45 -1.81
CA THR A 7 1.83 23.12 -1.87
C THR A 7 1.16 22.84 -3.21
N LYS A 8 -0.14 23.12 -3.31
CA LYS A 8 -0.87 23.06 -4.59
C LYS A 8 -0.19 23.85 -5.69
N LYS A 9 0.20 25.10 -5.41
CA LYS A 9 0.83 26.00 -6.39
C LYS A 9 2.18 25.49 -6.90
N GLU A 10 2.99 24.90 -6.01
CA GLU A 10 4.25 24.26 -6.39
C GLU A 10 4.00 23.02 -7.27
N THR A 11 2.99 22.22 -6.93
CA THR A 11 2.61 21.03 -7.71
C THR A 11 2.09 21.41 -9.10
N GLU A 12 1.24 22.44 -9.20
CA GLU A 12 0.77 23.00 -10.48
C GLU A 12 1.92 23.43 -11.39
N LYS A 13 3.02 23.94 -10.81
CA LYS A 13 4.21 24.32 -11.57
C LYS A 13 4.88 23.08 -12.19
N LEU A 14 5.07 22.02 -11.41
CA LEU A 14 5.65 20.76 -11.90
C LEU A 14 4.81 20.14 -13.02
N ILE A 15 3.48 20.17 -12.88
CA ILE A 15 2.55 19.70 -13.92
C ILE A 15 2.71 20.52 -15.20
N LYS A 16 2.78 21.86 -15.10
CA LYS A 16 2.97 22.75 -16.26
C LYS A 16 4.34 22.61 -16.92
N GLU A 17 5.36 22.19 -16.17
CA GLU A 17 6.68 21.83 -16.70
C GLU A 17 6.66 20.49 -17.48
N GLY A 18 5.51 19.81 -17.55
CA GLY A 18 5.34 18.55 -18.29
C GLY A 18 5.90 17.33 -17.56
N LYS A 19 6.21 17.46 -16.26
CA LYS A 19 6.76 16.37 -15.45
C LYS A 19 5.79 15.21 -15.35
N THR A 20 6.35 13.99 -15.29
CA THR A 20 5.61 12.75 -15.05
C THR A 20 5.58 12.43 -13.57
N LEU A 21 4.39 12.53 -12.95
CA LEU A 21 4.25 12.58 -11.49
C LEU A 21 3.33 11.48 -10.94
N ILE A 22 3.64 11.05 -9.72
CA ILE A 22 2.72 10.34 -8.82
C ILE A 22 2.44 11.24 -7.62
N ILE A 23 1.16 11.47 -7.32
CA ILE A 23 0.74 12.48 -6.35
C ILE A 23 -0.15 11.86 -5.27
N ALA A 24 0.15 12.14 -4.00
CA ALA A 24 -0.70 11.80 -2.87
C ALA A 24 -1.03 13.05 -2.06
N GLY A 25 -2.29 13.20 -1.64
CA GLY A 25 -2.72 14.31 -0.78
C GLY A 25 -4.23 14.32 -0.60
N SER A 26 -4.79 15.33 0.05
CA SER A 26 -6.24 15.41 0.24
C SER A 26 -6.99 15.57 -1.09
N GLU A 27 -8.22 15.04 -1.16
CA GLU A 27 -9.11 15.18 -2.32
C GLU A 27 -9.37 16.67 -2.65
N LYS A 28 -9.45 17.51 -1.62
CA LYS A 28 -9.60 18.98 -1.69
C LYS A 28 -8.50 19.64 -2.53
N LEU A 29 -7.28 19.11 -2.49
CA LEU A 29 -6.16 19.62 -3.28
C LEU A 29 -6.10 18.97 -4.66
N LEU A 30 -6.23 17.64 -4.73
CA LEU A 30 -6.11 16.86 -5.97
C LEU A 30 -7.14 17.28 -7.02
N SER A 31 -8.40 17.47 -6.61
CA SER A 31 -9.50 17.89 -7.50
C SER A 31 -9.29 19.26 -8.16
N LYS A 32 -8.30 20.04 -7.71
CA LYS A 32 -7.99 21.37 -8.20
C LYS A 32 -6.69 21.42 -9.02
N LEU A 33 -6.01 20.29 -9.19
CA LEU A 33 -4.81 20.23 -10.01
C LEU A 33 -5.20 20.26 -11.51
N PRO A 34 -4.41 20.95 -12.35
CA PRO A 34 -4.67 21.03 -13.78
C PRO A 34 -4.36 19.69 -14.47
N GLU A 35 -4.82 19.59 -15.71
CA GLU A 35 -4.45 18.51 -16.62
C GLU A 35 -2.91 18.48 -16.85
N GLY A 36 -2.39 17.27 -17.04
CA GLY A 36 -1.00 16.94 -17.32
C GLY A 36 -0.67 15.48 -17.05
N ASN A 37 0.62 15.16 -16.99
CA ASN A 37 1.15 13.79 -16.94
C ASN A 37 1.25 13.27 -15.50
N TRP A 38 0.11 12.98 -14.86
CA TRP A 38 0.14 12.48 -13.48
C TRP A 38 -0.96 11.48 -13.16
N ILE A 39 -0.65 10.57 -12.24
CA ILE A 39 -1.66 9.81 -11.48
C ILE A 39 -1.64 10.25 -10.03
N GLY A 40 -2.77 10.11 -9.33
CA GLY A 40 -2.79 10.41 -7.91
C GLY A 40 -3.91 9.73 -7.15
N GLY A 41 -3.85 9.82 -5.83
CA GLY A 41 -4.86 9.26 -4.94
C GLY A 41 -5.05 10.10 -3.69
N SER A 42 -6.27 10.09 -3.14
CA SER A 42 -6.53 10.75 -1.88
C SER A 42 -5.77 10.06 -0.75
N ASN A 43 -5.02 10.84 0.03
CA ASN A 43 -4.36 10.40 1.25
C ASN A 43 -3.83 11.62 2.04
N PRO A 44 -4.32 11.91 3.26
CA PRO A 44 -3.80 13.02 4.06
C PRO A 44 -2.60 12.64 4.94
N TYR A 45 -2.20 11.36 4.98
CA TYR A 45 -1.08 10.87 5.80
C TYR A 45 0.21 10.78 4.97
N LEU A 46 1.05 11.80 5.08
CA LEU A 46 2.28 11.94 4.33
C LEU A 46 3.49 11.66 5.21
N GLN A 47 4.65 11.42 4.59
CA GLN A 47 5.90 11.21 5.30
C GLN A 47 6.97 12.18 4.78
N SER A 48 7.65 12.83 5.72
CA SER A 48 8.82 13.65 5.49
C SER A 48 10.05 13.03 6.17
N PRO A 49 11.27 13.48 5.87
CA PRO A 49 12.46 13.02 6.56
C PRO A 49 12.42 13.30 8.07
N CYS A 50 11.67 14.31 8.50
CA CYS A 50 11.49 14.70 9.90
C CYS A 50 10.41 13.90 10.64
N GLY A 51 9.68 13.01 9.96
CA GLY A 51 8.59 12.24 10.53
C GLY A 51 7.32 12.28 9.67
N GLY A 52 6.31 11.56 10.13
CA GLY A 52 4.99 11.55 9.52
C GLY A 52 4.22 12.85 9.74
N LEU A 53 3.25 13.09 8.87
CA LEU A 53 2.46 14.31 8.86
C LEU A 53 1.03 14.00 8.43
N HIS A 54 0.05 14.38 9.25
CA HIS A 54 -1.35 14.45 8.84
C HIS A 54 -1.67 15.86 8.35
N THR A 55 -2.02 16.02 7.07
CA THR A 55 -2.26 17.35 6.48
C THR A 55 -3.22 17.34 5.29
N GLU A 56 -3.98 18.42 5.13
CA GLU A 56 -4.78 18.69 3.94
C GLU A 56 -4.22 19.83 3.07
N GLU A 57 -3.04 20.35 3.40
CA GLU A 57 -2.47 21.56 2.78
C GLU A 57 -1.23 21.28 1.91
N LEU A 58 -0.65 20.07 2.02
CA LEU A 58 0.48 19.61 1.24
C LEU A 58 0.14 18.36 0.41
N LEU A 59 0.89 18.18 -0.67
CA LEU A 59 0.86 17.04 -1.56
C LEU A 59 2.25 16.40 -1.54
N TYR A 60 2.30 15.08 -1.38
CA TYR A 60 3.50 14.33 -1.73
C TYR A 60 3.56 14.18 -3.25
N VAL A 61 4.68 14.59 -3.87
CA VAL A 61 4.88 14.53 -5.31
C VAL A 61 6.17 13.75 -5.62
N LYS A 62 6.01 12.61 -6.27
CA LYS A 62 7.11 11.82 -6.81
C LYS A 62 7.23 12.07 -8.31
N ASP A 63 8.31 12.73 -8.69
CA ASP A 63 8.73 12.92 -10.09
C ASP A 63 9.53 11.70 -10.59
N PHE A 64 9.11 11.16 -11.74
CA PHE A 64 9.76 10.08 -12.48
C PHE A 64 10.36 10.52 -13.82
N SER A 65 10.28 11.81 -14.17
CA SER A 65 10.67 12.32 -15.49
C SER A 65 12.12 11.99 -15.87
N ASP A 66 13.03 12.01 -14.89
CA ASP A 66 14.46 11.74 -15.13
C ASP A 66 14.79 10.24 -15.25
N LEU A 67 13.80 9.36 -15.03
CA LEU A 67 13.97 7.91 -14.94
C LEU A 67 13.32 7.16 -16.11
N LEU A 68 12.56 7.85 -16.96
CA LEU A 68 11.73 7.23 -17.98
C LEU A 68 12.25 7.50 -19.40
N ILE A 69 12.23 6.46 -20.23
CA ILE A 69 12.35 6.58 -21.69
C ILE A 69 10.98 6.89 -22.30
N ASP A 70 9.95 6.23 -21.79
CA ASP A 70 8.55 6.39 -22.21
C ASP A 70 7.62 6.09 -21.03
N SER A 71 6.36 6.49 -21.13
CA SER A 71 5.34 6.22 -20.11
C SER A 71 3.94 6.03 -20.68
N LYS A 72 3.13 5.19 -20.03
CA LYS A 72 1.70 5.01 -20.36
C LYS A 72 0.86 5.24 -19.11
N PHE A 73 -0.17 6.07 -19.23
CA PHE A 73 -1.17 6.29 -18.19
C PHE A 73 -2.41 5.48 -18.52
N LYS A 74 -2.76 4.52 -17.67
CA LYS A 74 -3.89 3.61 -17.87
C LYS A 74 -4.84 3.61 -16.68
N VAL A 75 -6.08 3.21 -16.94
CA VAL A 75 -7.15 3.07 -15.96
C VAL A 75 -7.71 1.67 -16.07
N TYR A 76 -7.85 0.99 -14.95
CA TYR A 76 -8.36 -0.36 -14.86
C TYR A 76 -9.58 -0.43 -13.96
N ASP A 77 -10.55 -1.25 -14.34
CA ASP A 77 -11.66 -1.65 -13.48
C ASP A 77 -11.56 -3.16 -13.18
N LYS A 78 -12.52 -3.68 -12.42
CA LYS A 78 -12.55 -5.09 -12.02
C LYS A 78 -12.49 -6.08 -13.20
N ASN A 79 -12.93 -5.69 -14.39
CA ASN A 79 -13.02 -6.62 -15.53
C ASN A 79 -11.71 -6.67 -16.33
N ASN A 80 -10.81 -5.70 -16.18
CA ASN A 80 -9.57 -5.62 -16.96
C ASN A 80 -8.31 -5.45 -16.12
N ILE A 81 -8.41 -5.41 -14.79
CA ILE A 81 -7.25 -5.25 -13.90
C ILE A 81 -6.18 -6.34 -14.08
N HIS A 82 -6.56 -7.54 -14.53
CA HIS A 82 -5.63 -8.61 -14.88
C HIS A 82 -4.64 -8.23 -16.00
N GLN A 83 -4.93 -7.18 -16.79
CA GLN A 83 -4.06 -6.70 -17.86
C GLN A 83 -2.95 -5.76 -17.38
N ILE A 84 -2.97 -5.36 -16.10
CA ILE A 84 -2.00 -4.40 -15.53
C ILE A 84 -0.55 -4.87 -15.67
N THR A 85 -0.31 -6.18 -15.62
CA THR A 85 1.02 -6.78 -15.76
C THR A 85 1.42 -6.99 -17.22
N THR A 86 0.47 -7.31 -18.10
CA THR A 86 0.72 -7.53 -19.54
C THR A 86 0.87 -6.23 -20.32
N ASP A 87 0.34 -5.13 -19.81
CA ASP A 87 0.46 -3.79 -20.40
C ASP A 87 1.83 -3.12 -20.18
N ALA A 88 2.65 -3.72 -19.32
CA ALA A 88 3.97 -3.25 -18.97
C ALA A 88 4.92 -3.19 -20.17
N PHE A 89 5.97 -2.38 -20.04
CA PHE A 89 7.10 -2.46 -20.94
C PHE A 89 7.96 -3.70 -20.61
N GLU A 90 8.79 -4.14 -21.57
CA GLU A 90 9.69 -5.28 -21.38
C GLU A 90 10.70 -5.04 -20.24
N ASN A 91 11.33 -3.85 -20.23
CA ASN A 91 12.10 -3.36 -19.09
C ASN A 91 11.38 -2.16 -18.49
N GLY A 92 10.57 -2.37 -17.46
CA GLY A 92 9.76 -1.32 -16.91
C GLY A 92 9.33 -1.51 -15.46
N ILE A 93 8.56 -0.53 -15.01
CA ILE A 93 7.97 -0.48 -13.68
C ILE A 93 6.50 -0.13 -13.84
N ILE A 94 5.64 -0.73 -13.03
CA ILE A 94 4.23 -0.39 -12.98
C ILE A 94 3.94 0.25 -11.64
N ALA A 95 3.58 1.53 -11.62
CA ALA A 95 3.14 2.22 -10.41
C ALA A 95 1.62 2.40 -10.44
N THR A 96 0.89 1.88 -9.44
CA THR A 96 -0.58 1.93 -9.41
C THR A 96 -1.15 2.49 -8.11
N ILE A 97 -2.34 3.06 -8.19
CA ILE A 97 -3.11 3.53 -7.04
C ILE A 97 -4.53 3.00 -7.18
N MET A 98 -5.06 2.42 -6.10
CA MET A 98 -6.41 1.84 -6.08
C MET A 98 -7.21 2.41 -4.91
N PRO A 99 -8.51 2.74 -5.08
CA PRO A 99 -9.32 3.24 -3.99
C PRO A 99 -9.66 2.13 -2.98
N ALA A 100 -9.50 2.38 -1.68
CA ALA A 100 -9.93 1.44 -0.65
C ALA A 100 -11.42 1.13 -0.78
N ASN A 101 -11.82 -0.10 -0.41
CA ASN A 101 -13.20 -0.60 -0.48
C ASN A 101 -13.82 -0.64 -1.89
N SER A 102 -13.00 -0.66 -2.95
CA SER A 102 -13.47 -0.78 -4.33
C SER A 102 -13.44 -2.23 -4.84
N GLU A 103 -14.30 -2.55 -5.81
CA GLU A 103 -14.30 -3.87 -6.46
C GLU A 103 -13.00 -4.14 -7.24
N VAL A 104 -12.36 -3.11 -7.81
CA VAL A 104 -11.07 -3.27 -8.50
C VAL A 104 -9.95 -3.67 -7.53
N LEU A 105 -9.91 -3.09 -6.32
CA LEU A 105 -8.96 -3.48 -5.29
C LEU A 105 -9.21 -4.91 -4.83
N LYS A 106 -10.48 -5.29 -4.62
CA LYS A 106 -10.87 -6.64 -4.23
C LYS A 106 -10.44 -7.68 -5.27
N GLU A 107 -10.72 -7.41 -6.54
CA GLU A 107 -10.31 -8.26 -7.65
C GLU A 107 -8.80 -8.42 -7.70
N PHE A 108 -8.06 -7.31 -7.61
CA PHE A 108 -6.59 -7.33 -7.57
C PHE A 108 -6.06 -8.13 -6.37
N ALA A 109 -6.57 -7.88 -5.17
CA ALA A 109 -6.08 -8.50 -3.95
C ALA A 109 -6.27 -10.01 -3.91
N ILE A 110 -7.33 -10.52 -4.54
CA ILE A 110 -7.63 -11.96 -4.60
C ILE A 110 -6.87 -12.63 -5.75
N ASN A 111 -6.84 -12.02 -6.94
CA ASN A 111 -6.44 -12.70 -8.16
C ASN A 111 -5.05 -12.29 -8.70
N SER A 112 -4.41 -11.22 -8.17
CA SER A 112 -3.11 -10.77 -8.68
C SER A 112 -2.01 -11.83 -8.73
N PRO A 113 -1.89 -12.80 -7.79
CA PRO A 113 -0.88 -13.85 -7.90
C PRO A 113 -1.00 -14.69 -9.19
N GLU A 114 -2.19 -14.77 -9.77
CA GLU A 114 -2.50 -15.59 -10.96
C GLU A 114 -2.46 -14.77 -12.26
N PHE A 115 -2.16 -13.47 -12.21
CA PHE A 115 -2.09 -12.66 -13.43
C PHE A 115 -0.95 -13.11 -14.34
N GLU A 116 -1.18 -13.05 -15.66
CA GLU A 116 -0.11 -13.30 -16.63
C GLU A 116 1.01 -12.28 -16.43
N ASN A 117 2.27 -12.71 -16.53
CA ASN A 117 3.45 -11.87 -16.29
C ASN A 117 3.53 -11.27 -14.87
N GLN A 118 2.75 -11.78 -13.93
CA GLN A 118 2.90 -11.46 -12.52
C GLN A 118 4.34 -11.80 -12.09
N PHE A 119 4.98 -10.87 -11.38
CA PHE A 119 6.40 -10.91 -10.95
C PHE A 119 7.47 -10.68 -12.03
N LEU A 120 7.12 -10.44 -13.31
CA LEU A 120 8.15 -10.10 -14.33
C LEU A 120 8.69 -8.68 -14.19
N ASN A 121 7.81 -7.69 -14.04
CA ASN A 121 8.19 -6.31 -13.80
C ASN A 121 7.83 -5.90 -12.37
N PRO A 122 8.61 -5.03 -11.70
CA PRO A 122 8.23 -4.43 -10.44
C PRO A 122 6.86 -3.74 -10.53
N LEU A 123 5.87 -4.32 -9.87
CA LEU A 123 4.53 -3.78 -9.70
C LEU A 123 4.41 -3.21 -8.30
N LEU A 124 4.36 -1.89 -8.21
CA LEU A 124 4.33 -1.17 -6.95
C LEU A 124 3.16 -0.20 -6.90
N GLY A 125 2.76 0.21 -5.71
CA GLY A 125 1.62 1.10 -5.58
C GLY A 125 1.05 1.16 -4.18
N TRP A 126 -0.08 1.82 -4.03
CA TRP A 126 -0.70 1.95 -2.72
C TRP A 126 -2.20 2.13 -2.85
N VAL A 127 -2.90 1.78 -1.77
CA VAL A 127 -4.33 1.94 -1.65
C VAL A 127 -4.64 3.34 -1.13
N SER A 128 -5.43 4.10 -1.89
CA SER A 128 -5.87 5.44 -1.51
C SER A 128 -6.97 5.39 -0.46
N GLY A 129 -7.01 6.42 0.38
CA GLY A 129 -7.94 6.54 1.49
C GLY A 129 -8.39 7.96 1.73
N THR A 130 -8.99 8.19 2.89
CA THR A 130 -9.46 9.50 3.33
C THR A 130 -8.81 9.84 4.67
N ASP A 131 -9.32 10.82 5.39
CA ASP A 131 -8.99 10.93 6.82
C ASP A 131 -9.52 9.68 7.54
N PHE A 132 -8.74 9.09 8.45
CA PHE A 132 -9.11 7.86 9.15
C PHE A 132 -10.42 8.01 9.92
N ASP A 133 -10.71 9.18 10.48
CA ASP A 133 -11.98 9.47 11.16
C ASP A 133 -13.19 9.47 10.20
N LYS A 134 -12.94 9.63 8.90
CA LYS A 134 -13.93 9.60 7.82
C LYS A 134 -13.91 8.29 7.03
N PHE A 135 -13.13 7.30 7.48
CA PHE A 135 -13.03 6.01 6.80
C PHE A 135 -14.40 5.32 6.75
N GLY A 136 -14.76 4.81 5.57
CA GLY A 136 -16.08 4.21 5.31
C GLY A 136 -17.25 5.20 5.18
N GLN A 137 -17.04 6.49 5.49
CA GLN A 137 -18.06 7.54 5.33
C GLN A 137 -17.88 8.31 4.01
N VAL A 138 -16.62 8.51 3.60
CA VAL A 138 -16.26 9.19 2.35
C VAL A 138 -15.47 8.22 1.48
N ALA A 139 -15.86 8.12 0.21
CA ALA A 139 -15.17 7.26 -0.76
C ALA A 139 -13.77 7.81 -1.05
N PRO A 140 -12.71 6.98 -0.95
CA PRO A 140 -11.40 7.31 -1.47
C PRO A 140 -11.43 7.55 -2.98
N THR A 141 -10.47 8.32 -3.46
CA THR A 141 -10.44 8.76 -4.85
C THR A 141 -9.09 8.46 -5.47
N CYS A 142 -9.11 8.14 -6.75
CA CYS A 142 -7.94 8.04 -7.62
C CYS A 142 -8.11 9.00 -8.79
N TYR A 143 -7.00 9.41 -9.38
CA TYR A 143 -6.95 10.39 -10.46
C TYR A 143 -6.00 9.93 -11.54
N LYS A 144 -6.44 10.06 -12.80
CA LYS A 144 -5.56 10.11 -13.96
C LYS A 144 -5.70 11.51 -14.51
N SER A 145 -4.70 12.35 -14.31
CA SER A 145 -4.82 13.77 -14.58
C SER A 145 -6.03 14.37 -13.84
N ASN A 146 -6.85 15.20 -14.49
CA ASN A 146 -8.08 15.75 -13.92
C ASN A 146 -9.28 14.77 -13.88
N GLU A 147 -9.14 13.53 -14.39
CA GLU A 147 -10.20 12.52 -14.35
C GLU A 147 -10.25 11.83 -12.98
N LYS A 148 -11.40 11.87 -12.30
CA LYS A 148 -11.62 11.33 -10.96
C LYS A 148 -12.31 9.96 -11.01
N PHE A 149 -11.81 9.02 -10.20
CA PHE A 149 -12.36 7.67 -10.04
C PHE A 149 -12.52 7.32 -8.56
N ILE A 150 -13.54 6.51 -8.24
CA ILE A 150 -13.77 5.94 -6.90
C ILE A 150 -13.78 4.40 -6.90
N ASP A 151 -13.79 3.81 -8.09
CA ASP A 151 -14.01 2.39 -8.35
C ASP A 151 -13.00 1.80 -9.35
N LYS A 152 -12.03 2.62 -9.81
CA LYS A 152 -11.01 2.23 -10.80
C LYS A 152 -9.61 2.46 -10.26
N ALA A 153 -8.70 1.56 -10.63
CA ALA A 153 -7.28 1.72 -10.43
C ALA A 153 -6.71 2.63 -11.51
N VAL A 154 -5.74 3.46 -11.14
CA VAL A 154 -4.94 4.24 -12.08
C VAL A 154 -3.52 3.70 -12.06
N ALA A 155 -2.88 3.63 -13.22
CA ALA A 155 -1.52 3.12 -13.34
C ALA A 155 -0.67 4.00 -14.24
N LEU A 156 0.58 4.15 -13.85
CA LEU A 156 1.66 4.71 -14.61
C LEU A 156 2.64 3.58 -14.93
N HIS A 157 2.67 3.17 -16.19
CA HIS A 157 3.66 2.25 -16.72
C HIS A 157 4.88 3.05 -17.16
N ILE A 158 6.05 2.71 -16.66
CA ILE A 158 7.30 3.45 -16.91
C ILE A 158 8.26 2.53 -17.64
N GLN A 159 8.74 2.96 -18.80
CA GLN A 159 9.84 2.28 -19.49
C GLN A 159 11.17 2.78 -18.94
N LEU A 160 12.04 1.86 -18.51
CA LEU A 160 13.36 2.20 -18.01
C LEU A 160 14.43 2.16 -19.11
N PRO A 161 15.52 2.94 -18.97
CA PRO A 161 16.72 2.74 -19.77
C PRO A 161 17.27 1.31 -19.63
N LYS A 162 17.89 0.78 -20.68
CA LYS A 162 18.39 -0.61 -20.70
C LYS A 162 19.47 -0.90 -19.65
N ASN A 163 20.18 0.12 -19.18
CA ASN A 163 21.23 0.03 -18.17
C ASN A 163 20.70 0.27 -16.74
N ILE A 164 19.38 0.31 -16.55
CA ILE A 164 18.75 0.47 -15.23
C ILE A 164 17.88 -0.74 -14.95
N VAL A 165 18.06 -1.32 -13.76
CA VAL A 165 17.18 -2.35 -13.20
C VAL A 165 16.45 -1.78 -11.99
N ALA A 166 15.17 -2.12 -11.91
CA ALA A 166 14.34 -1.79 -10.76
C ALA A 166 14.19 -3.00 -9.84
N ARG A 167 14.31 -2.77 -8.54
CA ARG A 167 13.99 -3.74 -7.50
C ARG A 167 13.00 -3.16 -6.52
N LEU A 168 11.97 -3.96 -6.22
CA LEU A 168 10.96 -3.62 -5.23
C LEU A 168 11.25 -4.43 -3.97
N GLU A 169 11.44 -3.74 -2.86
CA GLU A 169 11.81 -4.34 -1.58
C GLU A 169 10.69 -4.12 -0.56
N ILE A 170 10.49 -5.13 0.29
CA ILE A 170 9.44 -5.15 1.31
C ILE A 170 10.11 -5.37 2.66
N LEU A 171 10.02 -4.38 3.53
CA LEU A 171 10.45 -4.48 4.92
C LEU A 171 9.26 -4.89 5.80
N ASN A 172 9.27 -6.13 6.26
CA ASN A 172 8.28 -6.69 7.17
C ASN A 172 8.79 -6.66 8.62
N ALA A 173 8.14 -5.86 9.46
CA ALA A 173 8.44 -5.75 10.88
C ALA A 173 7.63 -6.73 11.73
N TYR A 174 7.10 -7.84 11.21
CA TYR A 174 6.27 -8.77 11.97
C TYR A 174 6.65 -10.21 11.68
N GLU A 175 6.54 -11.03 12.71
CA GLU A 175 6.84 -12.45 12.67
C GLU A 175 5.72 -13.19 13.38
N ALA A 176 5.37 -14.38 12.90
CA ALA A 176 4.42 -15.25 13.59
C ALA A 176 4.90 -15.57 15.02
N SER A 177 3.98 -15.51 15.99
CA SER A 177 4.28 -15.93 17.35
C SER A 177 4.33 -17.45 17.45
N ASN A 178 5.39 -17.98 18.08
CA ASN A 178 5.50 -19.41 18.40
C ASN A 178 4.43 -19.87 19.38
N SER A 179 3.87 -18.95 20.19
CA SER A 179 2.78 -19.24 21.11
C SER A 179 1.39 -19.14 20.46
N SER A 180 1.30 -18.66 19.21
CA SER A 180 0.03 -18.61 18.49
C SER A 180 -0.35 -19.99 17.98
N GLU A 181 -1.57 -20.39 18.27
CA GLU A 181 -2.23 -21.52 17.62
C GLU A 181 -2.41 -21.22 16.12
N VAL A 182 -2.46 -22.27 15.30
CA VAL A 182 -2.75 -22.15 13.86
C VAL A 182 -4.23 -21.84 13.67
N ILE A 183 -4.51 -20.87 12.82
CA ILE A 183 -5.84 -20.39 12.48
C ILE A 183 -6.05 -20.57 10.98
N THR A 184 -7.18 -21.14 10.59
CA THR A 184 -7.61 -21.19 9.18
C THR A 184 -9.01 -20.62 9.01
N PHE A 185 -9.37 -20.31 7.77
CA PHE A 185 -10.65 -19.73 7.41
C PHE A 185 -11.35 -20.57 6.34
N GLU A 186 -12.68 -20.55 6.31
CA GLU A 186 -13.45 -21.37 5.37
C GLU A 186 -13.52 -20.78 3.95
N LYS A 187 -13.32 -19.45 3.83
CA LYS A 187 -13.54 -18.71 2.59
C LYS A 187 -12.48 -17.64 2.39
N ASP A 188 -12.17 -17.40 1.13
CA ASP A 188 -11.32 -16.29 0.73
C ASP A 188 -12.05 -14.95 0.95
N GLY A 189 -11.28 -13.91 1.23
CA GLY A 189 -11.77 -12.54 1.22
C GLY A 189 -11.47 -11.77 2.51
N PHE A 190 -12.13 -10.62 2.63
CA PHE A 190 -11.82 -9.59 3.64
C PHE A 190 -12.62 -9.74 4.94
N HIS A 191 -13.44 -10.79 5.07
CA HIS A 191 -14.22 -11.04 6.26
C HIS A 191 -14.56 -12.53 6.38
N ASN A 192 -14.39 -13.06 7.59
CA ASN A 192 -14.94 -14.33 8.01
C ASN A 192 -15.49 -14.17 9.44
N THR A 193 -16.74 -14.58 9.66
CA THR A 193 -17.36 -14.57 11.00
C THR A 193 -16.71 -15.61 11.91
N ASP A 194 -16.32 -16.74 11.33
CA ASP A 194 -15.78 -17.89 12.03
C ASP A 194 -14.34 -18.17 11.59
N CYS A 195 -13.56 -18.77 12.49
CA CYS A 195 -12.24 -19.33 12.20
C CYS A 195 -12.14 -20.76 12.76
N PHE A 196 -11.07 -21.45 12.36
CA PHE A 196 -10.77 -22.80 12.84
C PHE A 196 -9.44 -22.81 13.54
N VAL A 197 -9.42 -23.35 14.77
CA VAL A 197 -8.22 -23.48 15.58
C VAL A 197 -8.12 -24.94 16.03
N GLY A 198 -7.05 -25.63 15.63
CA GLY A 198 -6.93 -27.07 15.84
C GLY A 198 -8.10 -27.88 15.25
N GLY A 199 -8.65 -27.43 14.12
CA GLY A 199 -9.82 -28.04 13.45
C GLY A 199 -11.17 -27.78 14.12
N LYS A 200 -11.21 -27.10 15.27
CA LYS A 200 -12.45 -26.71 15.94
C LYS A 200 -12.89 -25.32 15.49
N LYS A 201 -14.19 -25.17 15.21
CA LYS A 201 -14.81 -23.91 14.79
C LYS A 201 -15.01 -22.97 15.97
N TYR A 202 -14.65 -21.70 15.79
CA TYR A 202 -14.86 -20.61 16.74
C TYR A 202 -15.42 -19.39 16.02
N ASN A 203 -16.25 -18.59 16.70
CA ASN A 203 -16.53 -17.23 16.25
C ASN A 203 -15.25 -16.40 16.43
N PHE A 204 -14.77 -15.76 15.37
CA PHE A 204 -13.42 -15.18 15.38
C PHE A 204 -13.28 -13.98 16.31
N TYR A 205 -14.30 -13.12 16.38
CA TYR A 205 -14.33 -11.99 17.30
C TYR A 205 -14.26 -12.46 18.76
N LYS A 206 -15.10 -13.43 19.15
CA LYS A 206 -15.09 -14.00 20.51
C LYS A 206 -13.77 -14.70 20.83
N TYR A 207 -13.20 -15.42 19.87
CA TYR A 207 -11.91 -16.07 20.05
C TYR A 207 -10.80 -15.06 20.42
N ILE A 208 -10.76 -13.92 19.71
CA ILE A 208 -9.82 -12.83 20.01
C ILE A 208 -10.03 -12.29 21.43
N GLU A 209 -11.29 -12.04 21.83
CA GLU A 209 -11.62 -11.54 23.18
C GLU A 209 -11.25 -12.54 24.28
N ASP A 210 -11.71 -13.79 24.15
CA ASP A 210 -11.54 -14.84 25.16
C ASP A 210 -10.05 -15.16 25.38
N LYS A 211 -9.24 -15.06 24.32
CA LYS A 211 -7.79 -15.28 24.38
C LYS A 211 -6.99 -14.02 24.70
N ASN A 212 -7.65 -12.86 24.86
CA ASN A 212 -7.04 -11.56 25.11
C ASN A 212 -5.93 -11.24 24.08
N ILE A 213 -6.21 -11.43 22.79
CA ILE A 213 -5.23 -11.17 21.74
C ILE A 213 -5.04 -9.67 21.56
N GLU A 214 -3.87 -9.16 21.95
CA GLU A 214 -3.53 -7.74 21.82
C GLU A 214 -3.01 -7.37 20.43
N THR A 215 -2.24 -8.25 19.80
CA THR A 215 -1.61 -7.98 18.50
C THR A 215 -2.53 -8.44 17.39
N LEU A 216 -3.31 -7.50 16.86
CA LEU A 216 -4.34 -7.72 15.84
C LEU A 216 -3.74 -7.78 14.42
N ILE A 217 -2.73 -8.63 14.25
CA ILE A 217 -2.06 -8.89 12.97
C ILE A 217 -1.94 -10.40 12.81
N LEU A 218 -2.46 -10.93 11.71
CA LEU A 218 -2.18 -12.30 11.28
C LEU A 218 -0.95 -12.32 10.38
N VAL A 219 -0.19 -13.39 10.47
CA VAL A 219 0.98 -13.67 9.66
C VAL A 219 0.78 -15.03 9.00
N ALA A 220 1.00 -15.09 7.70
CA ALA A 220 0.99 -16.32 6.92
C ALA A 220 2.23 -16.41 6.02
N ASN A 221 2.56 -17.64 5.61
CA ASN A 221 3.60 -17.89 4.64
C ASN A 221 2.96 -18.21 3.28
N TYR A 222 3.18 -17.33 2.30
CA TYR A 222 2.76 -17.52 0.92
C TYR A 222 3.98 -17.92 0.10
N SER A 223 4.18 -19.23 -0.10
CA SER A 223 5.26 -19.79 -0.93
C SER A 223 6.66 -19.27 -0.58
N GLY A 224 6.95 -19.08 0.71
CA GLY A 224 8.21 -18.56 1.23
C GLY A 224 8.17 -17.09 1.65
N ALA A 225 7.16 -16.32 1.22
CA ALA A 225 6.99 -14.91 1.60
C ALA A 225 6.13 -14.77 2.87
N THR A 226 6.60 -13.99 3.85
CA THR A 226 5.84 -13.68 5.06
C THR A 226 4.88 -12.52 4.79
N ILE A 227 3.58 -12.80 4.80
CA ILE A 227 2.51 -11.84 4.52
C ILE A 227 1.74 -11.52 5.80
N ASN A 228 1.49 -10.24 6.02
CA ASN A 228 0.73 -9.76 7.17
C ASN A 228 -0.67 -9.34 6.76
N ILE A 229 -1.64 -9.58 7.65
CA ILE A 229 -3.01 -9.13 7.51
C ILE A 229 -3.39 -8.38 8.78
N GLY A 230 -3.58 -7.06 8.66
CA GLY A 230 -4.10 -6.25 9.75
C GLY A 230 -5.57 -6.56 10.00
N LEU A 231 -5.96 -6.65 11.28
CA LEU A 231 -7.34 -6.88 11.69
C LEU A 231 -7.97 -5.60 12.24
N ILE A 232 -9.19 -5.31 11.78
CA ILE A 232 -9.98 -4.16 12.22
C ILE A 232 -11.15 -4.70 13.04
N LYS A 233 -11.10 -4.45 14.35
CA LYS A 233 -12.15 -4.86 15.28
C LYS A 233 -13.31 -3.87 15.23
N ASN A 234 -14.53 -4.36 14.96
CA ASN A 234 -15.74 -3.55 15.00
C ASN A 234 -16.57 -3.90 16.24
N GLU A 235 -16.57 -2.99 17.23
CA GLU A 235 -17.23 -3.20 18.52
C GLU A 235 -18.75 -3.25 18.43
N VAL A 236 -19.35 -2.52 17.49
CA VAL A 236 -20.81 -2.41 17.34
C VAL A 236 -21.38 -3.71 16.77
N SER A 237 -20.79 -4.20 15.68
CA SER A 237 -21.24 -5.43 15.01
C SER A 237 -20.64 -6.70 15.61
N LYS A 238 -19.68 -6.59 16.54
CA LYS A 238 -18.95 -7.70 17.14
C LYS A 238 -18.32 -8.62 16.07
N ASN A 239 -17.68 -7.98 15.08
CA ASN A 239 -17.02 -8.62 13.95
C ASN A 239 -15.57 -8.14 13.79
N ILE A 240 -14.80 -8.94 13.05
CA ILE A 240 -13.44 -8.61 12.60
C ILE A 240 -13.45 -8.46 11.08
N PHE A 241 -12.86 -7.38 10.59
CA PHE A 241 -12.58 -7.17 9.18
C PHE A 241 -11.07 -7.30 8.93
N PHE A 242 -10.70 -7.74 7.75
CA PHE A 242 -9.31 -7.89 7.35
C PHE A 242 -8.93 -6.75 6.41
N ALA A 243 -7.77 -6.16 6.61
CA ALA A 243 -7.25 -5.10 5.74
C ALA A 243 -6.74 -5.64 4.37
N ALA A 244 -6.46 -6.95 4.32
CA ALA A 244 -6.11 -7.73 3.13
C ALA A 244 -6.86 -9.07 3.21
N PRO A 245 -7.09 -9.77 2.09
CA PRO A 245 -7.86 -11.00 2.10
C PRO A 245 -7.10 -12.12 2.82
N VAL A 246 -7.85 -12.92 3.59
CA VAL A 246 -7.41 -14.27 3.96
C VAL A 246 -7.79 -15.23 2.82
N PHE A 247 -7.14 -16.38 2.78
CA PHE A 247 -7.38 -17.44 1.81
C PHE A 247 -7.60 -18.75 2.56
N LYS A 248 -8.55 -19.55 2.08
CA LYS A 248 -9.03 -20.78 2.73
C LYS A 248 -7.93 -21.80 2.96
N ASP A 249 -7.03 -21.94 1.98
CA ASP A 249 -6.02 -23.00 1.98
C ASP A 249 -4.71 -22.58 2.68
N PHE A 250 -4.75 -21.46 3.41
CA PHE A 250 -3.61 -20.91 4.12
C PHE A 250 -3.76 -20.98 5.64
N GLU A 251 -2.63 -21.20 6.29
CA GLU A 251 -2.50 -21.19 7.74
C GLU A 251 -2.02 -19.81 8.22
N TYR A 252 -2.69 -19.31 9.25
CA TYR A 252 -2.41 -18.02 9.87
C TYR A 252 -2.01 -18.19 11.33
N LYS A 253 -1.14 -17.31 11.80
CA LYS A 253 -0.80 -17.15 13.22
C LYS A 253 -0.81 -15.69 13.60
N PHE A 254 -1.16 -15.37 14.84
CA PHE A 254 -0.99 -14.01 15.34
C PHE A 254 0.49 -13.62 15.40
N ALA A 255 0.78 -12.38 15.05
CA ALA A 255 2.13 -11.84 15.13
C ALA A 255 2.62 -11.75 16.58
N LYS A 256 3.93 -11.82 16.76
CA LYS A 256 4.58 -11.43 18.03
C LYS A 256 4.26 -9.97 18.32
N LYS A 257 4.01 -9.66 19.59
CA LYS A 257 3.93 -8.28 20.06
C LYS A 257 5.25 -7.56 19.75
N ARG A 258 5.19 -6.45 19.02
CA ARG A 258 6.37 -5.64 18.72
C ARG A 258 6.62 -4.61 19.83
N THR A 259 7.89 -4.35 20.10
CA THR A 259 8.31 -3.20 20.90
C THR A 259 8.15 -1.93 20.07
N LYS A 260 8.05 -0.76 20.71
CA LYS A 260 7.95 0.55 20.03
C LYS A 260 9.26 0.99 19.35
N ASP A 261 10.29 0.15 19.34
CA ASP A 261 11.60 0.48 18.77
C ASP A 261 11.62 0.20 17.25
N TYR A 262 10.71 0.87 16.52
CA TYR A 262 10.60 0.70 15.08
C TYR A 262 11.73 1.38 14.33
N LYS A 263 12.21 2.53 14.81
CA LYS A 263 13.30 3.26 14.17
C LYS A 263 14.62 2.50 14.19
N ASP A 264 15.00 1.84 15.29
CA ASP A 264 16.22 1.04 15.28
C ASP A 264 16.06 -0.18 14.37
N PHE A 265 14.88 -0.82 14.37
CA PHE A 265 14.58 -1.88 13.42
C PHE A 265 14.72 -1.37 11.97
N PHE A 266 14.13 -0.22 11.65
CA PHE A 266 14.17 0.39 10.33
C PHE A 266 15.63 0.66 9.91
N ASN A 267 16.38 1.43 10.71
CA ASN A 267 17.76 1.80 10.43
C ASN A 267 18.71 0.60 10.29
N LYS A 268 18.46 -0.50 10.99
CA LYS A 268 19.27 -1.72 10.90
C LYS A 268 19.01 -2.52 9.62
N ASN A 269 17.82 -2.39 9.04
CA ASN A 269 17.36 -3.27 7.95
C ASN A 269 17.16 -2.53 6.62
N ILE A 270 17.46 -1.24 6.56
CA ILE A 270 17.32 -0.46 5.33
C ILE A 270 18.58 0.35 5.04
N ASP A 271 18.99 0.31 3.79
CA ASP A 271 19.88 1.33 3.23
C ASP A 271 19.03 2.34 2.47
N LEU A 272 19.07 3.59 2.93
CA LEU A 272 18.36 4.69 2.28
C LEU A 272 19.03 5.14 0.98
N SER A 273 20.24 4.66 0.71
CA SER A 273 20.93 4.91 -0.55
C SER A 273 20.09 4.36 -1.71
N ASN A 274 19.98 5.15 -2.78
CA ASN A 274 19.29 4.79 -4.02
C ASN A 274 17.77 4.53 -3.95
N ILE A 275 17.11 4.72 -2.79
CA ILE A 275 15.65 4.65 -2.73
C ILE A 275 15.05 5.78 -3.59
N ARG A 276 14.20 5.39 -4.54
CA ARG A 276 13.54 6.31 -5.47
C ARG A 276 12.11 6.62 -5.10
N TYR A 277 11.41 5.68 -4.49
CA TYR A 277 10.03 5.85 -4.06
C TYR A 277 9.74 4.91 -2.89
N SER A 278 8.94 5.36 -1.92
CA SER A 278 8.57 4.53 -0.77
C SER A 278 7.22 4.91 -0.20
N TYR A 279 6.61 3.96 0.51
CA TYR A 279 5.37 4.12 1.25
C TYR A 279 5.29 3.06 2.35
N SER A 280 4.57 3.39 3.42
CA SER A 280 4.40 2.55 4.60
C SER A 280 2.92 2.30 4.85
N CYS A 281 2.57 1.26 5.59
CA CYS A 281 1.20 1.06 6.05
C CYS A 281 0.79 2.17 7.03
N LEU A 282 -0.44 2.67 6.92
CA LEU A 282 -1.05 3.58 7.89
C LEU A 282 -1.15 2.96 9.29
N TYR A 283 -1.24 1.64 9.39
CA TYR A 283 -1.14 0.96 10.68
C TYR A 283 0.18 1.29 11.40
N ASN A 284 1.31 1.30 10.67
CA ASN A 284 2.61 1.61 11.25
C ASN A 284 2.68 3.05 11.76
N PHE A 285 2.03 3.99 11.07
CA PHE A 285 1.94 5.39 11.50
C PHE A 285 1.33 5.51 12.91
N PHE A 286 0.19 4.87 13.14
CA PHE A 286 -0.49 4.92 14.43
C PHE A 286 0.20 4.07 15.50
N TYR A 287 0.60 2.84 15.16
CA TYR A 287 1.13 1.90 16.12
C TYR A 287 2.51 2.32 16.67
N PHE A 288 3.38 2.83 15.79
CA PHE A 288 4.72 3.29 16.16
C PHE A 288 4.80 4.80 16.40
N GLU A 289 3.67 5.52 16.41
CA GLU A 289 3.61 6.97 16.62
C GLU A 289 4.53 7.76 15.67
N LEU A 290 4.59 7.36 14.39
CA LEU A 290 5.57 7.88 13.42
C LEU A 290 5.39 9.36 13.08
N GLU A 291 4.31 10.00 13.51
CA GLU A 291 4.17 11.46 13.49
C GLU A 291 5.28 12.15 14.31
N LYS A 292 5.72 11.53 15.41
CA LYS A 292 6.74 12.07 16.32
C LYS A 292 8.13 11.48 16.06
N GLU A 293 8.26 10.55 15.11
CA GLU A 293 9.48 9.79 14.89
C GLU A 293 9.99 9.92 13.45
N ALA A 294 11.17 10.52 13.32
CA ALA A 294 11.85 10.73 12.04
C ALA A 294 12.57 9.45 11.56
N LEU A 295 12.16 8.94 10.39
CA LEU A 295 12.81 7.82 9.68
C LEU A 295 13.82 8.29 8.61
N GLY A 296 13.95 9.60 8.36
CA GLY A 296 14.93 10.15 7.42
C GLY A 296 14.58 9.97 5.93
N ILE A 297 13.34 9.59 5.61
CA ILE A 297 12.88 9.35 4.23
C ILE A 297 11.53 10.01 3.95
N ASP A 298 11.34 10.47 2.71
CA ASP A 298 10.07 10.96 2.19
C ASP A 298 9.18 9.82 1.65
N GLY A 299 7.86 9.96 1.81
CA GLY A 299 6.90 8.97 1.33
C GLY A 299 5.47 9.32 1.73
N LEU A 300 4.65 8.28 1.91
CA LEU A 300 3.28 8.39 2.41
C LEU A 300 2.91 7.17 3.25
N PHE A 301 1.90 7.32 4.09
CA PHE A 301 1.28 6.22 4.83
C PHE A 301 -0.02 5.83 4.15
N SER A 302 -0.09 4.61 3.62
CA SER A 302 -1.15 4.11 2.76
C SER A 302 -2.15 3.22 3.48
N TYR A 303 -3.35 3.05 2.91
CA TYR A 303 -4.37 2.14 3.44
C TYR A 303 -4.12 0.67 3.07
N GLY A 304 -3.01 0.40 2.41
CA GLY A 304 -2.57 -0.88 1.89
C GLY A 304 -1.44 -0.64 0.91
N GLU A 305 -0.47 -1.55 0.90
CA GLU A 305 0.72 -1.45 0.08
C GLU A 305 0.54 -2.40 -1.11
N ILE A 306 0.87 -1.97 -2.33
CA ILE A 306 0.88 -2.86 -3.49
C ILE A 306 2.35 -3.14 -3.79
N ALA A 307 2.77 -4.38 -3.60
CA ALA A 307 4.07 -4.87 -4.02
C ALA A 307 3.90 -6.26 -4.61
N TYR A 308 3.71 -6.31 -5.93
CA TYR A 308 3.19 -7.41 -6.72
C TYR A 308 1.75 -7.79 -6.36
N GLN A 309 1.43 -7.95 -5.09
CA GLN A 309 0.11 -8.22 -4.53
C GLN A 309 -0.24 -7.19 -3.46
N LEU A 310 -1.48 -7.23 -2.96
CA LEU A 310 -1.88 -6.39 -1.83
C LEU A 310 -1.19 -6.90 -0.55
N LEU A 311 -0.49 -6.00 0.12
CA LEU A 311 0.17 -6.20 1.41
C LEU A 311 -0.37 -5.22 2.43
N ASN A 312 -0.20 -5.55 3.71
CA ASN A 312 -0.44 -4.64 4.81
C ASN A 312 0.69 -4.73 5.83
N VAL A 313 0.75 -3.71 6.68
CA VAL A 313 1.64 -3.68 7.85
C VAL A 313 3.10 -3.87 7.46
N THR A 314 3.48 -3.31 6.31
CA THR A 314 4.82 -3.35 5.74
C THR A 314 5.29 -1.94 5.38
N PHE A 315 6.59 -1.83 5.11
CA PHE A 315 7.17 -0.69 4.43
C PHE A 315 7.72 -1.17 3.09
N VAL A 316 7.39 -0.47 2.00
CA VAL A 316 7.77 -0.84 0.65
C VAL A 316 8.59 0.27 0.02
N TYR A 317 9.64 -0.09 -0.69
CA TYR A 317 10.49 0.87 -1.38
C TYR A 317 11.04 0.34 -2.70
N LEU A 318 11.22 1.27 -3.63
CA LEU A 318 11.78 1.05 -4.95
C LEU A 318 13.23 1.50 -4.98
N VAL A 319 14.12 0.60 -5.39
CA VAL A 319 15.52 0.88 -5.69
C VAL A 319 15.72 0.81 -7.20
N LEU A 320 16.54 1.72 -7.73
CA LEU A 320 17.02 1.66 -9.12
C LEU A 320 18.54 1.55 -9.11
N ASP A 321 19.04 0.49 -9.72
CA ASP A 321 20.46 0.17 -9.81
C ASP A 321 20.92 0.28 -11.27
N GLU A 322 22.12 0.85 -11.48
CA GLU A 322 22.80 0.82 -12.78
C GLU A 322 23.49 -0.54 -12.97
N ILE A 323 23.39 -1.12 -14.17
CA ILE A 323 24.02 -2.40 -14.53
C ILE A 323 25.30 -2.20 -15.34
#